data_AF-A0A182R9Z2-F1
#
_entry.id   AF-A0A182R9Z2-F1
#
_cell.length_a   1.000
_cell.length_b   1.000
_cell.length_c   1.000
_cell.angle_alpha   90.00
_cell.angle_beta   90.00
_cell.angle_gamma   90.00
#
_symmetry.space_group_name_H-M   'P 1'
#
loop_
_entity.id
_entity.type
_entity.pdbx_description
1 polymer ?
#
loop_
_entity_poly.entity_id
_entity_poly.type
_entity_poly.pdbx_seq_one_letter_code
_entity_poly.pdbx_strand_id
1 'polypeptide(L)'
;MKLTFIVCFIAIAGFATIHAQELACVQEICPANEKYQCCGSCIQRTCAQEDETTCPDMCYKGCYCRKGFVRKFAPNGPCIQMKNCPRTIPTLAPSE
;
A
#
# COMPACT_ATOMS: atom_id res chain seq x y z
N MET A 1 24.36 3.01 45.67
CA MET A 1 23.86 4.39 45.42
C MET A 1 24.28 4.90 44.04
N LYS A 2 25.48 5.50 43.83
CA LYS A 2 25.87 6.06 42.51
C LYS A 2 25.74 5.07 41.34
N LEU A 3 26.27 3.84 41.49
CA LEU A 3 26.17 2.80 40.47
C LEU A 3 24.71 2.40 40.16
N THR A 4 23.86 2.37 41.19
CA THR A 4 22.43 2.04 41.08
C THR A 4 21.68 3.09 40.26
N PHE A 5 21.95 4.39 40.48
CA PHE A 5 21.38 5.47 39.67
C PHE A 5 21.81 5.38 38.21
N ILE A 6 23.09 5.10 37.94
CA ILE A 6 23.63 4.96 36.57
C ILE A 6 22.91 3.82 35.83
N VAL A 7 22.71 2.66 36.47
CA VAL A 7 21.97 1.53 35.88
C VAL A 7 20.51 1.90 35.57
N CYS A 8 19.83 2.63 36.48
CA CYS A 8 18.47 3.11 36.21
C CYS A 8 18.42 4.11 35.03
N PHE A 9 19.37 5.04 34.93
CA PHE A 9 19.44 5.98 33.80
C PHE A 9 19.67 5.27 32.46
N ILE A 10 20.56 4.28 32.41
CA ILE A 10 20.83 3.49 31.20
C ILE A 10 19.60 2.64 30.82
N ALA A 11 18.90 2.05 31.80
CA ALA A 11 17.65 1.33 31.55
C ALA A 11 16.57 2.27 30.99
N ILE A 12 16.31 3.42 31.63
CA ILE A 12 15.29 4.39 31.19
C ILE A 12 15.61 4.93 29.79
N ALA A 13 16.88 5.27 29.52
CA ALA A 13 17.31 5.74 28.20
C ALA A 13 17.26 4.63 27.12
N GLY A 14 17.59 3.38 27.47
CA GLY A 14 17.53 2.23 26.56
C GLY A 14 16.11 1.76 26.26
N PHE A 15 15.16 1.95 27.18
CA PHE A 15 13.73 1.74 26.92
C PHE A 15 13.13 2.86 26.05
N ALA A 16 13.62 4.10 26.17
CA ALA A 16 13.16 5.23 25.36
C ALA A 16 13.47 5.07 23.85
N THR A 17 14.45 4.26 23.47
CA THR A 17 14.77 3.94 22.06
C THR A 17 13.95 2.80 21.45
N ILE A 18 13.03 2.17 22.20
CA ILE A 18 12.18 1.06 21.70
C ILE A 18 10.93 1.58 20.98
N HIS A 19 10.68 2.90 21.02
CA HIS A 19 9.64 3.51 20.19
C HIS A 19 10.08 3.57 18.73
N ALA A 20 9.73 2.48 18.03
CA ALA A 20 9.48 2.37 16.61
C ALA A 20 10.33 3.28 15.72
N GLN A 21 11.28 2.66 14.99
CA GLN A 21 11.63 3.15 13.66
C GLN A 21 10.33 3.23 12.86
N GLU A 22 9.70 4.39 12.86
CA GLU A 22 8.61 4.69 11.96
C GLU A 22 9.19 4.51 10.56
N LEU A 23 8.69 3.49 9.85
CA LEU A 23 8.92 3.36 8.42
C LEU A 23 8.08 4.45 7.76
N ALA A 24 8.51 5.70 7.96
CA ALA A 24 7.90 6.92 7.47
C ALA A 24 7.91 6.83 5.94
N CYS A 25 6.84 6.29 5.42
CA CYS A 25 6.71 6.06 4.01
C CYS A 25 6.46 7.39 3.32
N VAL A 26 7.43 7.80 2.52
CA VAL A 26 7.32 8.95 1.63
C VAL A 26 6.06 8.76 0.79
N GLN A 27 5.05 9.59 1.04
CA GLN A 27 3.79 9.54 0.31
C GLN A 27 3.98 10.22 -1.03
N GLU A 28 3.96 9.44 -2.10
CA GLU A 28 3.89 9.97 -3.46
C GLU A 28 2.51 10.56 -3.75
N ILE A 29 2.45 11.59 -4.58
CA ILE A 29 1.20 12.20 -5.03
C ILE A 29 0.50 11.23 -5.99
N CYS A 30 -0.57 10.60 -5.52
CA CYS A 30 -1.34 9.66 -6.33
C CYS A 30 -2.38 10.33 -7.24
N PRO A 31 -2.74 9.70 -8.37
CA PRO A 31 -3.83 10.14 -9.24
C PRO A 31 -5.20 10.23 -8.55
N ALA A 32 -6.17 10.84 -9.25
CA ALA A 32 -7.55 10.88 -8.80
C ALA A 32 -8.11 9.48 -8.48
N ASN A 33 -8.88 9.37 -7.41
CA ASN A 33 -9.43 8.12 -6.87
C ASN A 33 -8.41 7.08 -6.37
N GLU A 34 -7.14 7.45 -6.24
CA GLU A 34 -6.10 6.60 -5.65
C GLU A 34 -5.67 7.11 -4.26
N LYS A 35 -5.03 6.23 -3.48
CA LYS A 35 -4.37 6.52 -2.21
C LYS A 35 -3.00 5.84 -2.20
N TYR A 36 -1.98 6.52 -1.67
CA TYR A 36 -0.69 5.88 -1.46
C TYR A 36 -0.82 4.82 -0.37
N GLN A 37 -0.25 3.63 -0.59
CA GLN A 37 -0.11 2.61 0.44
C GLN A 37 1.35 2.22 0.54
N CYS A 38 1.82 2.17 1.78
CA CYS A 38 3.19 1.86 2.16
C CYS A 38 3.44 0.35 2.25
N CYS A 39 2.34 -0.40 2.33
CA CYS A 39 2.27 -1.84 2.46
C CYS A 39 0.91 -2.28 1.91
N GLY A 40 0.80 -2.34 0.57
CA GLY A 40 -0.39 -2.78 -0.14
C GLY A 40 -0.22 -4.19 -0.75
N SER A 41 -1.31 -4.74 -1.28
CA SER A 41 -1.33 -6.05 -1.95
C SER A 41 -0.52 -6.04 -3.26
N CYS A 42 -0.07 -7.21 -3.71
CA CYS A 42 0.53 -7.38 -5.04
C CYS A 42 -0.50 -7.21 -6.18
N ILE A 43 -1.78 -7.51 -5.91
CA ILE A 43 -2.88 -7.36 -6.86
C ILE A 43 -3.79 -6.17 -6.53
N GLN A 44 -4.40 -5.62 -7.57
CA GLN A 44 -5.51 -4.68 -7.48
C GLN A 44 -6.72 -5.21 -8.27
N ARG A 45 -7.92 -5.06 -7.69
CA ARG A 45 -9.18 -5.32 -8.40
C ARG A 45 -9.25 -4.45 -9.67
N THR A 46 -9.53 -5.07 -10.82
CA THR A 46 -9.69 -4.37 -12.10
C THR A 46 -11.17 -4.38 -12.56
N CYS A 47 -11.44 -3.90 -13.77
CA CYS A 47 -12.73 -4.12 -14.44
C CYS A 47 -12.87 -5.52 -15.06
N ALA A 48 -11.76 -6.26 -15.23
CA ALA A 48 -11.84 -7.69 -15.42
C ALA A 48 -12.17 -8.35 -14.07
N GLN A 49 -12.87 -9.48 -14.11
CA GLN A 49 -13.06 -10.29 -12.90
C GLN A 49 -11.72 -10.80 -12.37
N GLU A 50 -11.76 -11.20 -11.10
CA GLU A 50 -10.58 -11.34 -10.26
C GLU A 50 -9.49 -12.23 -10.86
N ASP A 51 -8.27 -11.70 -10.97
CA ASP A 51 -7.10 -12.55 -11.20
C ASP A 51 -6.96 -13.51 -10.00
N GLU A 52 -6.95 -14.82 -10.25
CA GLU A 52 -6.70 -15.88 -9.23
C GLU A 52 -5.21 -15.91 -8.78
N THR A 53 -4.54 -14.75 -8.80
CA THR A 53 -3.14 -14.63 -8.44
C THR A 53 -2.98 -14.62 -6.93
N THR A 54 -2.31 -15.64 -6.40
CA THR A 54 -1.88 -15.67 -5.00
C THR A 54 -0.72 -14.70 -4.80
N CYS A 55 -0.87 -13.73 -3.89
CA CYS A 55 0.24 -12.86 -3.51
C CYS A 55 1.21 -13.57 -2.56
N PRO A 56 2.53 -13.35 -2.67
CA PRO A 56 3.48 -13.72 -1.63
C PRO A 56 3.23 -12.90 -0.35
N ASP A 57 3.73 -13.40 0.80
CA ASP A 57 3.68 -12.74 2.11
C ASP A 57 4.64 -11.53 2.22
N MET A 58 4.56 -10.62 1.25
CA MET A 58 5.26 -9.34 1.20
C MET A 58 4.32 -8.27 0.67
N CYS A 59 4.56 -7.02 1.05
CA CYS A 59 3.73 -5.91 0.63
C CYS A 59 4.48 -4.90 -0.24
N TYR A 60 3.70 -4.22 -1.08
CA TYR A 60 4.20 -3.38 -2.16
C TYR A 60 3.86 -1.92 -1.86
N LYS A 61 4.77 -1.01 -2.24
CA LYS A 61 4.59 0.43 -2.11
C LYS A 61 4.02 0.99 -3.42
N GLY A 62 3.04 1.87 -3.34
CA GLY A 62 2.51 2.53 -4.54
C GLY A 62 1.13 3.14 -4.36
N CYS A 63 0.53 3.57 -5.48
CA CYS A 63 -0.81 4.13 -5.52
C CYS A 63 -1.85 3.03 -5.80
N TYR A 64 -2.88 2.98 -4.96
CA TYR A 64 -3.93 1.98 -5.00
C TYR A 64 -5.31 2.64 -5.10
N CYS A 65 -6.23 2.01 -5.83
CA CYS A 65 -7.62 2.45 -5.88
C CYS A 65 -8.23 2.58 -4.47
N ARG A 66 -8.95 3.68 -4.24
CA ARG A 66 -9.73 3.88 -3.01
C ARG A 66 -10.85 2.84 -2.91
N LYS A 67 -11.33 2.57 -1.69
CA LYS A 67 -12.46 1.67 -1.44
C LYS A 67 -13.67 2.06 -2.33
N GLY A 68 -14.21 1.10 -3.07
CA GLY A 68 -15.31 1.32 -4.03
C GLY A 68 -14.87 1.65 -5.47
N PHE A 69 -13.57 1.76 -5.72
CA PHE A 69 -12.99 1.94 -7.06
C PHE A 69 -12.16 0.72 -7.47
N VAL A 70 -12.10 0.46 -8.78
CA VAL A 70 -11.31 -0.60 -9.43
C VAL A 70 -10.49 -0.02 -10.57
N ARG A 71 -9.35 -0.64 -10.89
CA ARG A 71 -8.45 -0.15 -11.93
C ARG A 71 -9.02 -0.53 -13.31
N LYS A 72 -9.20 0.45 -14.22
CA LYS A 72 -9.87 0.19 -15.51
C LYS A 72 -9.22 -0.93 -16.33
N PHE A 73 -7.88 -0.99 -16.30
CA PHE A 73 -7.04 -2.05 -16.86
C PHE A 73 -5.73 -2.09 -16.06
N ALA A 74 -5.13 -3.28 -15.93
CA ALA A 74 -3.83 -3.43 -15.29
C ALA A 74 -2.66 -3.13 -16.27
N PRO A 75 -1.49 -2.72 -15.78
CA PRO A 75 -1.20 -2.27 -14.41
C PRO A 75 -1.52 -0.78 -14.17
N ASN A 76 -1.66 0.03 -15.23
CA ASN A 76 -1.58 1.50 -15.16
C ASN A 76 -2.89 2.26 -15.50
N GLY A 77 -4.03 1.59 -15.64
CA GLY A 77 -5.31 2.25 -15.93
C GLY A 77 -5.82 3.11 -14.76
N PRO A 78 -6.71 4.09 -15.01
CA PRO A 78 -7.28 4.92 -13.94
C PRO A 78 -8.23 4.14 -13.03
N CYS A 79 -8.35 4.54 -11.77
CA CYS A 79 -9.31 3.99 -10.83
C CYS A 79 -10.72 4.60 -11.01
N ILE A 80 -11.69 3.76 -11.35
CA ILE A 80 -13.09 4.14 -11.63
C ILE A 80 -14.07 3.34 -10.76
N GLN A 81 -15.31 3.81 -10.60
CA GLN A 81 -16.34 3.03 -9.91
C GLN A 81 -16.69 1.79 -10.73
N MET A 82 -16.94 0.64 -10.08
CA MET A 82 -17.27 -0.63 -10.77
C MET A 82 -18.43 -0.49 -11.77
N LYS A 83 -19.44 0.32 -11.45
CA LYS A 83 -20.60 0.60 -12.33
C LYS A 83 -20.24 1.32 -13.64
N ASN A 84 -19.04 1.90 -13.74
CA ASN A 84 -18.51 2.60 -14.90
C ASN A 84 -17.56 1.72 -15.73
N CYS A 85 -17.37 0.44 -15.36
CA CYS A 85 -16.54 -0.47 -16.15
C CYS A 85 -17.15 -0.70 -17.55
N PRO A 86 -16.31 -0.80 -18.60
CA PRO A 86 -16.79 -1.11 -19.94
C PRO A 86 -17.40 -2.52 -19.98
N ARG A 87 -18.47 -2.70 -20.76
CA ARG A 87 -19.14 -4.02 -20.88
C ARG A 87 -18.29 -5.05 -21.64
N THR A 88 -17.46 -4.59 -22.57
CA THR A 88 -16.35 -5.36 -23.14
C THR A 88 -15.14 -5.18 -22.23
N ILE A 89 -14.69 -6.26 -21.60
CA ILE A 89 -13.55 -6.28 -20.68
C ILE A 89 -12.25 -6.34 -21.51
N PRO A 90 -11.38 -5.31 -21.47
CA PRO A 90 -10.01 -5.42 -21.95
C PRO A 90 -9.17 -5.91 -20.77
N THR A 91 -8.80 -7.19 -20.76
CA THR A 91 -8.02 -7.81 -19.67
C THR A 91 -6.61 -7.24 -19.55
N LEU A 92 -6.12 -6.63 -20.63
CA LEU A 92 -4.82 -5.96 -20.72
C LEU A 92 -5.02 -4.53 -21.23
N ALA A 93 -4.05 -3.65 -20.97
CA ALA A 93 -3.99 -2.37 -21.67
C ALA A 93 -3.96 -2.62 -23.20
N PRO A 94 -4.58 -1.75 -24.03
CA PRO A 94 -4.43 -1.83 -25.47
C PRO A 94 -2.94 -1.78 -25.82
N SER A 95 -2.45 -2.77 -26.56
CA SER A 95 -1.17 -2.67 -27.24
C SER A 95 -1.32 -1.71 -28.41
N GLU A 96 -0.72 -0.53 -28.29
CA GLU A 96 -0.37 0.31 -29.45
C GLU A 96 0.77 -0.34 -30.24
#